data_AF-A0A9C7UTR6-F1
#
_entry.id   AF-A0A9C7UTR6-F1
#
_cell.length_a   1.000
_cell.length_b   1.000
_cell.length_c   1.000
_cell.angle_alpha   90.00
_cell.angle_beta   90.00
_cell.angle_gamma   90.00
#
_symmetry.space_group_name_H-M   'P 1'
#
loop_
_entity.id
_entity.type
_entity.pdbx_description
1 polymer ?
#
loop_
_entity_poly.entity_id
_entity_poly.type
_entity_poly.pdbx_seq_one_letter_code
_entity_poly.pdbx_strand_id
1 'polypeptide(L)'
;MTTIWEEDWKQLAQTRENRLAKGKRKLNNIKINIQRVNQLDASQLDEEVISLLWSQLEQVFRFLPPGILASLQPELQAVLKLIYFAQFTGTNTPTPGQALQNLQYRDERAFDPLFWLNLLRRMFNYPVDIQETCYGTEIVGLSTTQRWIFGCLYVIVPWIVSRLERSGMWRRWMSFSSFTVALLSRCGYWGERVYRIACLFNFVLFLYDGTYLSLVERIVGARLVYRDLSAKRMVSFEFLNRQLVWQEFTELLLFLWPLLSSNLVKQLFRDMIGKKFVYRGTRDIPADACPICRCVPPKMPHLARPCGHTYCYYCLSWAMQSFGYCCERCGDTVRGISRVGPVTHASPNIR
;
A
#
# COMPACT_ATOMS: atom_id res chain seq x y z
N MET A 1 -63.98 -34.67 -34.87
CA MET A 1 -64.15 -33.51 -33.97
C MET A 1 -63.05 -33.59 -32.93
N THR A 2 -61.88 -33.02 -33.22
CA THR A 2 -60.90 -32.72 -32.17
C THR A 2 -61.59 -31.78 -31.19
N THR A 3 -61.55 -32.11 -29.90
CA THR A 3 -62.23 -31.29 -28.91
C THR A 3 -61.53 -29.93 -28.85
N ILE A 4 -62.30 -28.83 -28.86
CA ILE A 4 -61.79 -27.43 -28.84
C ILE A 4 -60.67 -27.25 -27.81
N TRP A 5 -60.79 -27.93 -26.67
CA TRP A 5 -59.81 -27.96 -25.60
C TRP A 5 -58.43 -28.47 -26.03
N GLU A 6 -58.36 -29.49 -26.88
CA GLU A 6 -57.11 -30.11 -27.33
C GLU A 6 -56.29 -29.18 -28.25
N GLU A 7 -56.97 -28.29 -28.99
CA GLU A 7 -56.34 -27.22 -29.77
C GLU A 7 -55.82 -26.09 -28.86
N ASP A 8 -56.60 -25.69 -27.86
CA ASP A 8 -56.20 -24.69 -26.85
C ASP A 8 -54.96 -25.12 -26.06
N TRP A 9 -54.86 -26.42 -25.69
CA TRP A 9 -53.66 -26.94 -25.01
C TRP A 9 -52.41 -26.91 -25.88
N LYS A 10 -52.53 -27.24 -27.17
CA LYS A 10 -51.41 -27.15 -28.10
C LYS A 10 -50.94 -25.71 -28.26
N GLN A 11 -51.87 -24.74 -28.35
CA GLN A 11 -51.53 -23.32 -28.41
C GLN A 11 -50.84 -22.82 -27.13
N LEU A 12 -51.31 -23.23 -25.94
CA LEU A 12 -50.70 -22.85 -24.67
C LEU A 12 -49.31 -23.47 -24.49
N ALA A 13 -49.12 -24.74 -24.88
CA ALA A 13 -47.82 -25.41 -24.86
C ALA A 13 -46.81 -24.70 -25.77
N GLN A 14 -47.19 -24.41 -27.02
CA GLN A 14 -46.37 -23.67 -27.98
C GLN A 14 -46.03 -22.26 -27.46
N THR A 15 -47.00 -21.58 -26.83
CA THR A 15 -46.80 -20.25 -26.24
C THR A 15 -45.82 -20.28 -25.07
N ARG A 16 -45.90 -21.32 -24.22
CA ARG A 16 -44.96 -21.53 -23.12
C ARG A 16 -43.55 -21.79 -23.63
N GLU A 17 -43.39 -22.65 -24.64
CA GLU A 17 -42.10 -22.92 -25.28
C GLU A 17 -41.52 -21.66 -25.92
N ASN A 18 -42.33 -20.89 -26.65
CA ASN A 18 -41.91 -19.62 -27.23
C ASN A 18 -41.50 -18.59 -26.18
N ARG A 19 -42.19 -18.52 -25.03
CA ARG A 19 -41.79 -17.66 -23.89
C ARG A 19 -40.51 -18.15 -23.22
N LEU A 20 -40.33 -19.45 -23.04
CA LEU A 20 -39.09 -20.03 -22.51
C LEU A 20 -37.92 -19.80 -23.48
N ALA A 21 -38.13 -19.94 -24.79
CA ALA A 21 -37.14 -19.66 -25.81
C ALA A 21 -36.80 -18.16 -25.87
N LYS A 22 -37.79 -17.27 -25.79
CA LYS A 22 -37.57 -15.81 -25.66
C LYS A 22 -36.85 -15.45 -24.36
N GLY A 23 -37.21 -16.09 -23.25
CA GLY A 23 -36.56 -15.93 -21.94
C GLY A 23 -35.09 -16.37 -21.98
N LYS A 24 -34.80 -17.55 -22.54
CA LYS A 24 -33.44 -18.05 -22.80
C LYS A 24 -32.66 -17.08 -23.69
N ARG A 25 -33.22 -16.64 -24.83
CA ARG A 25 -32.60 -15.64 -25.70
C ARG A 25 -32.32 -14.32 -24.98
N LYS A 26 -33.21 -13.88 -24.08
CA LYS A 26 -33.04 -12.64 -23.30
C LYS A 26 -31.97 -12.79 -22.21
N LEU A 27 -31.92 -13.92 -21.50
CA LEU A 27 -30.85 -14.22 -20.54
C LEU A 27 -29.48 -14.30 -21.22
N ASN A 28 -29.42 -14.90 -22.42
CA ASN A 28 -28.19 -15.02 -23.21
C ASN A 28 -27.71 -13.67 -23.79
N ASN A 29 -28.47 -12.59 -23.65
CA ASN A 29 -28.09 -11.23 -24.08
C ASN A 29 -27.71 -10.31 -22.91
N ILE A 30 -27.67 -10.80 -21.67
CA ILE A 30 -27.29 -9.97 -20.52
C ILE A 30 -25.77 -9.79 -20.53
N LYS A 31 -25.32 -8.59 -20.94
CA LYS A 31 -23.90 -8.22 -20.90
C LYS A 31 -23.47 -8.05 -19.44
N ILE A 32 -22.83 -9.09 -18.90
CA ILE A 32 -22.17 -9.00 -17.60
C ILE A 32 -20.91 -8.15 -17.76
N ASN A 33 -20.96 -6.93 -17.23
CA ASN A 33 -19.80 -6.07 -17.19
C ASN A 33 -18.99 -6.38 -15.92
N ILE A 34 -17.72 -6.74 -16.09
CA ILE A 34 -16.83 -6.96 -14.95
C ILE A 34 -16.43 -5.60 -14.38
N GLN A 35 -16.44 -5.48 -13.06
CA GLN A 35 -16.04 -4.23 -12.41
C GLN A 35 -14.54 -4.00 -12.57
N ARG A 36 -14.19 -2.82 -13.10
CA ARG A 36 -12.80 -2.41 -13.33
C ARG A 36 -12.02 -2.33 -12.03
N VAL A 37 -12.68 -1.89 -10.95
CA VAL A 37 -12.09 -1.81 -9.61
C VAL A 37 -11.65 -3.20 -9.14
N ASN A 38 -12.51 -4.22 -9.25
CA ASN A 38 -12.14 -5.59 -8.89
C ASN A 38 -10.94 -6.13 -9.69
N GLN A 39 -10.84 -5.76 -10.98
CA GLN A 39 -9.70 -6.16 -11.81
C GLN A 39 -8.40 -5.48 -11.37
N LEU A 40 -8.46 -4.18 -11.06
CA LEU A 40 -7.34 -3.41 -10.54
C LEU A 40 -6.90 -3.91 -9.16
N ASP A 41 -7.86 -4.11 -8.25
CA ASP A 41 -7.60 -4.59 -6.89
C ASP A 41 -6.98 -6.00 -6.92
N ALA A 42 -7.47 -6.89 -7.80
CA ALA A 42 -6.88 -8.21 -7.98
C ALA A 42 -5.41 -8.13 -8.41
N SER A 43 -5.09 -7.26 -9.37
CA SER A 43 -3.72 -7.06 -9.85
C SER A 43 -2.82 -6.45 -8.76
N GLN A 44 -3.32 -5.47 -8.01
CA GLN A 44 -2.56 -4.84 -6.94
C GLN A 44 -2.28 -5.83 -5.80
N LEU A 45 -3.28 -6.61 -5.40
CA LEU A 45 -3.13 -7.67 -4.40
C LEU A 45 -2.07 -8.69 -4.83
N ASP A 46 -2.06 -9.10 -6.09
CA ASP A 46 -1.07 -10.04 -6.62
C ASP A 46 0.35 -9.47 -6.57
N GLU A 47 0.53 -8.18 -6.92
CA GLU A 47 1.82 -7.49 -6.79
C GLU A 47 2.29 -7.40 -5.34
N GLU A 48 1.38 -7.08 -4.42
CA GLU A 48 1.65 -7.01 -2.98
C GLU A 48 2.06 -8.38 -2.43
N VAL A 49 1.36 -9.47 -2.78
CA VAL A 49 1.73 -10.83 -2.37
C VAL A 49 3.14 -11.19 -2.85
N ILE A 50 3.47 -10.91 -4.11
CA ILE A 50 4.82 -11.17 -4.65
C ILE A 50 5.87 -10.34 -3.90
N SER A 51 5.58 -9.07 -3.59
CA SER A 51 6.49 -8.19 -2.86
C SER A 51 6.74 -8.68 -1.42
N LEU A 52 5.71 -9.20 -0.76
CA LEU A 52 5.81 -9.79 0.58
C LEU A 52 6.66 -11.06 0.54
N LEU A 53 6.41 -11.96 -0.42
CA LEU A 53 7.23 -13.17 -0.61
C LEU A 53 8.69 -12.82 -0.86
N TRP A 54 8.95 -11.79 -1.66
CA TRP A 54 10.30 -11.28 -1.90
C TRP A 54 10.94 -10.78 -0.61
N SER A 55 10.21 -10.00 0.20
CA SER A 55 10.73 -9.48 1.47
C SER A 55 11.11 -10.60 2.43
N GLN A 56 10.35 -11.70 2.48
CA GLN A 56 10.67 -12.88 3.29
C GLN A 56 11.91 -13.60 2.77
N LEU A 57 12.03 -13.74 1.45
CA LEU A 57 13.20 -14.33 0.80
C LEU A 57 14.46 -13.54 1.13
N GLU A 58 14.42 -12.20 1.11
CA GLU A 58 15.55 -11.36 1.53
C GLU A 58 15.97 -11.61 2.99
N GLN A 59 15.02 -11.92 3.89
CA GLN A 59 15.35 -12.21 5.29
C GLN A 59 16.19 -13.50 5.44
N VAL A 60 15.91 -14.50 4.61
CA VAL A 60 16.67 -15.78 4.59
C VAL A 60 18.12 -15.53 4.17
N PHE A 61 18.34 -14.58 3.28
CA PHE A 61 19.68 -14.23 2.78
C PHE A 61 20.39 -13.13 3.59
N ARG A 62 19.87 -12.73 4.77
CA ARG A 62 20.48 -11.67 5.61
C ARG A 62 21.94 -11.93 6.00
N PHE A 63 22.34 -13.19 6.10
CA PHE A 63 23.70 -13.57 6.48
C PHE A 63 24.66 -13.67 5.30
N LEU A 64 24.18 -13.60 4.05
CA LEU A 64 25.04 -13.61 2.88
C LEU A 64 25.60 -12.20 2.61
N PRO A 65 26.83 -12.10 2.07
CA PRO A 65 27.39 -10.82 1.69
C PRO A 65 26.48 -10.14 0.65
N PRO A 66 26.18 -8.84 0.81
CA PRO A 66 25.18 -8.15 0.00
C PRO A 66 25.54 -8.09 -1.49
N GLY A 67 26.82 -8.23 -1.85
CA GLY A 67 27.25 -8.28 -3.25
C GLY A 67 26.69 -9.48 -4.03
N ILE A 68 26.58 -10.65 -3.39
CA ILE A 68 26.05 -11.87 -4.04
C ILE A 68 24.54 -11.72 -4.24
N LEU A 69 23.80 -11.34 -3.19
CA LEU A 69 22.36 -11.12 -3.26
C LEU A 69 22.01 -10.06 -4.30
N ALA A 70 22.76 -8.95 -4.32
CA ALA A 70 22.58 -7.91 -5.33
C ALA A 70 22.74 -8.53 -6.72
N SER A 71 23.81 -9.26 -7.04
CA SER A 71 23.99 -9.84 -8.37
C SER A 71 22.90 -10.84 -8.81
N LEU A 72 22.38 -11.65 -7.88
CA LEU A 72 21.34 -12.66 -8.18
C LEU A 72 19.90 -12.13 -8.08
N GLN A 73 19.68 -10.94 -7.53
CA GLN A 73 18.35 -10.35 -7.33
C GLN A 73 17.38 -10.49 -8.53
N PRO A 74 17.74 -10.14 -9.78
CA PRO A 74 16.80 -10.22 -10.89
C PRO A 74 16.48 -11.67 -11.26
N GLU A 75 17.44 -12.58 -11.10
CA GLU A 75 17.23 -14.02 -11.30
C GLU A 75 16.25 -14.57 -10.26
N LEU A 76 16.47 -14.25 -8.98
CA LEU A 76 15.62 -14.71 -7.89
C LEU A 76 14.21 -14.13 -7.99
N GLN A 77 14.06 -12.85 -8.34
CA GLN A 77 12.75 -12.23 -8.56
C GLN A 77 12.01 -12.85 -9.74
N ALA A 78 12.72 -13.14 -10.84
CA ALA A 78 12.14 -13.81 -11.99
C ALA A 78 11.73 -15.25 -11.67
N VAL A 79 12.55 -16.00 -10.94
CA VAL A 79 12.22 -17.35 -10.47
C VAL A 79 11.00 -17.33 -9.55
N LEU A 80 10.92 -16.38 -8.61
CA LEU A 80 9.76 -16.22 -7.75
C LEU A 80 8.48 -15.95 -8.56
N LYS A 81 8.54 -15.02 -9.52
CA LYS A 81 7.42 -14.73 -10.44
C LYS A 81 7.07 -15.93 -11.32
N LEU A 82 8.06 -16.70 -11.75
CA LEU A 82 7.87 -17.92 -12.54
C LEU A 82 7.16 -19.01 -11.74
N ILE A 83 7.57 -19.23 -10.48
CA ILE A 83 6.92 -20.18 -9.58
C ILE A 83 5.49 -19.75 -9.31
N TYR A 84 5.26 -18.47 -9.01
CA TYR A 84 3.92 -17.92 -8.82
C TYR A 84 3.05 -18.13 -10.06
N PHE A 85 3.57 -17.77 -11.24
CA PHE A 85 2.86 -17.96 -12.50
C PHE A 85 2.58 -19.44 -12.79
N ALA A 86 3.56 -20.33 -12.63
CA ALA A 86 3.42 -21.75 -12.91
C ALA A 86 2.37 -22.40 -11.99
N GLN A 87 2.35 -22.03 -10.71
CA GLN A 87 1.42 -22.59 -9.73
C GLN A 87 -0.02 -22.13 -9.97
N PHE A 88 -0.23 -20.85 -10.28
CA PHE A 88 -1.57 -20.28 -10.44
C PHE A 88 -2.01 -20.28 -11.90
N THR A 89 -1.51 -19.32 -12.68
CA THR A 89 -1.94 -19.12 -14.08
C THR A 89 -1.58 -20.29 -15.00
N GLY A 90 -0.46 -20.98 -14.75
CA GLY A 90 -0.02 -22.16 -15.50
C GLY A 90 -0.96 -23.36 -15.35
N THR A 91 -1.60 -23.52 -14.18
CA THR A 91 -2.58 -24.59 -13.90
C THR A 91 -4.03 -24.15 -14.14
N ASN A 92 -4.27 -22.96 -14.71
CA ASN A 92 -5.60 -22.34 -14.85
C ASN A 92 -6.34 -22.10 -13.53
N THR A 93 -5.62 -22.08 -12.42
CA THR A 93 -6.21 -21.69 -11.12
C THR A 93 -6.16 -20.17 -10.97
N PRO A 94 -7.18 -19.56 -10.33
CA PRO A 94 -7.16 -18.12 -10.08
C PRO A 94 -6.01 -17.78 -9.13
N THR A 95 -5.33 -16.66 -9.36
CA THR A 95 -4.34 -16.13 -8.42
C THR A 95 -5.02 -15.74 -7.10
N PRO A 96 -4.30 -15.65 -5.98
CA PRO A 96 -4.82 -15.16 -4.71
C PRO A 96 -5.64 -13.86 -4.82
N GLY A 97 -5.14 -12.84 -5.52
CA GLY A 97 -5.87 -11.59 -5.73
C GLY A 97 -7.14 -11.78 -6.56
N GLN A 98 -7.08 -12.59 -7.61
CA GLN A 98 -8.25 -12.95 -8.42
C GLN A 98 -9.29 -13.74 -7.63
N ALA A 99 -8.86 -14.71 -6.82
CA ALA A 99 -9.74 -15.53 -6.00
C ALA A 99 -10.50 -14.68 -4.99
N LEU A 100 -9.83 -13.71 -4.35
CA LEU A 100 -10.46 -12.76 -3.44
C LEU A 100 -11.48 -11.85 -4.15
N GLN A 101 -11.20 -11.47 -5.39
CA GLN A 101 -12.07 -10.62 -6.22
C GLN A 101 -13.10 -11.41 -7.05
N ASN A 102 -13.18 -12.73 -6.86
CA ASN A 102 -14.03 -13.65 -7.61
C ASN A 102 -13.80 -13.58 -9.13
N LEU A 103 -12.55 -13.44 -9.57
CA LEU A 103 -12.14 -13.37 -10.96
C LEU A 103 -11.40 -14.64 -11.38
N GLN A 104 -11.43 -14.95 -12.67
CA GLN A 104 -10.62 -15.98 -13.29
C GLN A 104 -10.32 -15.59 -14.74
N TYR A 105 -9.13 -15.96 -15.22
CA TYR A 105 -8.78 -15.78 -16.62
C TYR A 105 -9.55 -16.76 -17.53
N ARG A 106 -10.01 -16.24 -18.66
CA ARG A 106 -10.68 -16.99 -19.72
C ARG A 106 -10.00 -16.74 -21.06
N ASP A 107 -9.95 -17.80 -21.87
CA ASP A 107 -9.52 -17.71 -23.28
C ASP A 107 -10.62 -17.07 -24.14
N GLU A 108 -10.35 -15.89 -24.72
CA GLU A 108 -11.26 -15.29 -25.70
C GLU A 108 -11.06 -15.80 -27.13
N ARG A 109 -9.87 -16.31 -27.47
CA ARG A 109 -9.58 -16.81 -28.82
C ARG A 109 -10.33 -18.09 -29.15
N ALA A 110 -10.68 -18.86 -28.13
CA ALA A 110 -11.52 -20.05 -28.28
C ALA A 110 -12.91 -19.71 -28.86
N PHE A 111 -13.41 -18.50 -28.63
CA PHE A 111 -14.73 -18.05 -29.08
C PHE A 111 -14.67 -17.27 -30.40
N ASP A 112 -13.47 -16.90 -30.88
CA ASP A 112 -13.27 -16.11 -32.10
C ASP A 112 -12.06 -16.59 -32.92
N PRO A 113 -12.29 -17.34 -34.03
CA PRO A 113 -11.20 -17.83 -34.87
C PRO A 113 -10.44 -16.74 -35.63
N LEU A 114 -10.99 -15.52 -35.76
CA LEU A 114 -10.40 -14.39 -36.49
C LEU A 114 -9.83 -13.31 -35.56
N PHE A 115 -9.46 -13.66 -34.33
CA PHE A 115 -8.99 -12.74 -33.29
C PHE A 115 -7.92 -11.74 -33.78
N TRP A 116 -6.87 -12.21 -34.47
CA TRP A 116 -5.76 -11.36 -34.90
C TRP A 116 -6.11 -10.37 -36.01
N LEU A 117 -6.97 -10.77 -36.95
CA LEU A 117 -7.40 -9.92 -38.06
C LEU A 117 -8.30 -8.78 -37.57
N ASN A 118 -9.08 -9.02 -36.52
CA ASN A 118 -9.99 -8.05 -35.93
C ASN A 118 -9.40 -7.27 -34.75
N LEU A 119 -8.11 -7.44 -34.43
CA LEU A 119 -7.47 -6.83 -33.26
C LEU A 119 -7.60 -5.30 -33.24
N LEU A 120 -7.35 -4.64 -34.39
CA LEU A 120 -7.49 -3.19 -34.53
C LEU A 120 -8.95 -2.72 -34.46
N ARG A 121 -9.88 -3.48 -35.05
CA ARG A 121 -11.33 -3.17 -34.99
C ARG A 121 -11.87 -3.33 -33.57
N ARG A 122 -11.36 -4.29 -32.81
CA ARG A 122 -11.70 -4.55 -31.41
C ARG A 122 -11.10 -3.57 -30.42
N MET A 123 -10.08 -2.80 -30.79
CA MET A 123 -9.53 -1.76 -29.91
C MET A 123 -10.58 -0.71 -29.52
N PHE A 124 -11.59 -0.46 -30.38
CA PHE A 124 -12.60 0.58 -30.15
C PHE A 124 -14.02 0.05 -29.94
N ASN A 125 -14.31 -1.18 -30.39
CA ASN A 125 -15.65 -1.74 -30.29
C ASN A 125 -15.57 -3.24 -30.10
N TYR A 126 -15.71 -3.70 -28.86
CA TYR A 126 -15.74 -5.12 -28.53
C TYR A 126 -17.20 -5.60 -28.52
N PRO A 127 -17.67 -6.33 -29.56
CA PRO A 127 -18.95 -7.02 -29.47
C PRO A 127 -18.79 -8.14 -28.45
N VAL A 128 -19.39 -7.97 -27.26
CA VAL A 128 -19.53 -9.04 -26.29
C VAL A 128 -20.67 -9.92 -26.79
N ASP A 129 -20.38 -10.85 -27.71
CA ASP A 129 -21.35 -11.89 -28.04
C ASP A 129 -21.34 -12.93 -26.90
N ILE A 130 -22.30 -12.77 -26.00
CA ILE A 130 -22.62 -13.58 -24.82
C ILE A 130 -23.21 -14.94 -25.25
N GLN A 131 -23.16 -15.27 -26.54
CA GLN A 131 -23.98 -16.33 -27.14
C GLN A 131 -23.69 -17.74 -26.57
N GLU A 132 -22.56 -17.91 -25.88
CA GLU A 132 -22.20 -19.13 -25.13
C GLU A 132 -21.87 -18.89 -23.64
N THR A 133 -22.07 -17.68 -23.14
CA THR A 133 -21.73 -17.34 -21.75
C THR A 133 -22.97 -17.40 -20.90
N CYS A 134 -22.89 -18.17 -19.81
CA CYS A 134 -23.96 -18.49 -18.86
C CYS A 134 -24.87 -19.61 -19.40
N TYR A 135 -24.57 -20.86 -19.05
CA TYR A 135 -25.25 -21.65 -17.99
C TYR A 135 -24.55 -23.02 -17.92
N GLY A 136 -23.73 -23.25 -16.89
CA GLY A 136 -23.32 -24.61 -16.47
C GLY A 136 -22.14 -25.26 -17.19
N THR A 137 -21.45 -24.59 -18.12
CA THR A 137 -20.16 -25.07 -18.65
C THR A 137 -19.02 -24.47 -17.84
N GLU A 138 -18.08 -25.32 -17.44
CA GLU A 138 -16.86 -24.93 -16.72
C GLU A 138 -16.14 -23.80 -17.46
N ILE A 139 -15.61 -22.81 -16.73
CA ILE A 139 -14.83 -21.72 -17.31
C ILE A 139 -13.68 -22.35 -18.09
N VAL A 140 -13.70 -22.19 -19.42
CA VAL A 140 -12.60 -22.63 -20.28
C VAL A 140 -11.41 -21.71 -19.98
N GLY A 141 -10.51 -22.20 -19.13
CA GLY A 141 -9.27 -21.51 -18.81
C GLY A 141 -8.35 -21.42 -20.03
N LEU A 142 -7.22 -20.73 -19.90
CA LEU A 142 -6.29 -20.47 -21.01
C LEU A 142 -5.82 -21.75 -21.69
N SER A 143 -5.62 -21.67 -23.01
CA SER A 143 -4.97 -22.74 -23.76
C SER A 143 -3.51 -22.92 -23.34
N THR A 144 -2.95 -24.12 -23.51
CA THR A 144 -1.55 -24.39 -23.15
C THR A 144 -0.57 -23.46 -23.88
N THR A 145 -0.81 -23.16 -25.15
CA THR A 145 0.06 -22.24 -25.92
C THR A 145 -0.04 -20.81 -25.42
N GLN A 146 -1.25 -20.37 -25.04
CA GLN A 146 -1.45 -19.05 -24.46
C GLN A 146 -0.78 -18.91 -23.10
N ARG A 147 -0.82 -19.94 -22.26
CA ARG A 147 -0.14 -19.94 -20.95
C ARG A 147 1.36 -19.75 -21.12
N TRP A 148 1.99 -20.46 -22.06
CA TRP A 148 3.41 -20.27 -22.35
C TRP A 148 3.72 -18.86 -22.84
N ILE A 149 2.95 -18.34 -23.81
CA ILE A 149 3.14 -16.97 -24.31
C ILE A 149 2.96 -15.95 -23.19
N PHE A 150 1.95 -16.14 -22.34
CA PHE A 150 1.67 -15.24 -21.23
C PHE A 150 2.80 -15.26 -20.22
N GLY A 151 3.27 -16.43 -19.80
CA GLY A 151 4.39 -16.57 -18.88
C GLY A 151 5.69 -15.97 -19.44
N CYS A 152 5.96 -16.18 -20.73
CA CYS A 152 7.11 -15.59 -21.42
C CYS A 152 7.04 -14.05 -21.41
N LEU A 153 5.89 -13.46 -21.77
CA LEU A 153 5.73 -12.01 -21.81
C LEU A 153 5.70 -11.39 -20.41
N TYR A 154 5.11 -12.06 -19.42
CA TYR A 154 4.96 -11.56 -18.07
C TYR A 154 6.24 -11.71 -17.21
N VAL A 155 6.98 -12.79 -17.38
CA VAL A 155 8.16 -13.10 -16.55
C VAL A 155 9.46 -12.89 -17.29
N ILE A 156 9.62 -13.50 -18.47
CA ILE A 156 10.91 -13.53 -19.17
C ILE A 156 11.25 -12.16 -19.76
N VAL A 157 10.30 -11.46 -20.38
CA VAL A 157 10.57 -10.14 -20.99
C VAL A 157 11.05 -9.12 -19.93
N PRO A 158 10.35 -8.91 -18.79
CA PRO A 158 10.86 -8.00 -17.75
C PRO A 158 12.19 -8.44 -17.16
N TRP A 159 12.44 -9.75 -17.04
CA TRP A 159 13.72 -10.28 -16.59
C TRP A 159 14.86 -9.94 -17.57
N ILE A 160 14.67 -10.16 -18.88
CA ILE A 160 15.66 -9.81 -19.92
C ILE A 160 15.98 -8.31 -19.85
N VAL A 161 14.96 -7.45 -19.75
CA VAL A 161 15.15 -6.00 -19.64
C VAL A 161 15.96 -5.65 -18.40
N SER A 162 15.58 -6.20 -17.24
CA SER A 162 16.29 -5.97 -15.97
C SER A 162 17.76 -6.43 -16.02
N ARG A 163 18.03 -7.55 -16.71
CA ARG A 163 19.38 -8.10 -16.90
C ARG A 163 20.23 -7.22 -17.82
N LEU A 164 19.65 -6.74 -18.92
CA LEU A 164 20.32 -5.88 -19.89
C LEU A 164 20.67 -4.51 -19.28
N GLU A 165 19.78 -3.94 -18.47
CA GLU A 165 20.00 -2.66 -17.78
C GLU A 165 21.17 -2.76 -16.78
N ARG A 166 21.21 -3.82 -15.97
CA ARG A 166 22.28 -4.03 -14.98
C ARG A 166 23.63 -4.35 -15.57
N SER A 167 23.66 -5.10 -16.67
CA SER A 167 24.92 -5.46 -17.33
C SER A 167 25.62 -4.23 -17.93
N GLY A 168 25.00 -3.04 -17.86
CA GLY A 168 25.49 -1.81 -18.47
C GLY A 168 25.52 -1.88 -19.99
N MET A 169 25.11 -3.01 -20.59
CA MET A 169 25.05 -3.25 -22.02
C MET A 169 24.21 -2.19 -22.69
N TRP A 170 23.08 -1.80 -22.08
CA TRP A 170 22.20 -0.77 -22.63
C TRP A 170 22.91 0.57 -22.88
N ARG A 171 23.74 1.04 -21.93
CA ARG A 171 24.50 2.28 -22.07
C ARG A 171 25.80 2.11 -22.87
N ARG A 172 26.45 0.95 -22.75
CA ARG A 172 27.73 0.67 -23.42
C ARG A 172 27.57 0.40 -24.93
N TRP A 173 26.42 -0.10 -25.36
CA TRP A 173 26.09 -0.31 -26.78
C TRP A 173 26.03 0.99 -27.60
N MET A 174 25.77 2.14 -26.99
CA MET A 174 25.86 3.44 -27.67
C MET A 174 27.30 3.82 -28.06
N SER A 175 28.32 3.18 -27.48
CA SER A 175 29.74 3.51 -27.72
C SER A 175 30.43 2.62 -28.75
N PHE A 176 29.85 1.48 -29.14
CA PHE A 176 30.48 0.55 -30.10
C PHE A 176 30.15 0.93 -31.55
N SER A 177 31.17 0.95 -32.41
CA SER A 177 31.05 1.39 -33.82
C SER A 177 30.47 0.34 -34.78
N SER A 178 30.22 -0.89 -34.30
CA SER A 178 29.69 -1.98 -35.14
C SER A 178 28.22 -1.73 -35.50
N PHE A 179 27.90 -1.76 -36.80
CA PHE A 179 26.57 -1.48 -37.35
C PHE A 179 25.44 -2.28 -36.68
N THR A 180 25.67 -3.56 -36.34
CA THR A 180 24.67 -4.43 -35.70
C THR A 180 24.30 -3.97 -34.29
N VAL A 181 25.27 -3.54 -33.49
CA VAL A 181 25.07 -3.06 -32.11
C VAL A 181 24.38 -1.68 -32.10
N ALA A 182 24.74 -0.82 -33.07
CA ALA A 182 24.07 0.46 -33.27
C ALA A 182 22.59 0.29 -33.67
N LEU A 183 22.29 -0.68 -34.54
CA LEU A 183 20.91 -0.98 -34.93
C LEU A 183 20.11 -1.53 -33.74
N LEU A 184 20.66 -2.49 -33.00
CA LEU A 184 19.98 -3.11 -31.85
C LEU A 184 19.72 -2.11 -30.72
N SER A 185 20.66 -1.21 -30.42
CA SER A 185 20.45 -0.14 -29.42
C SER A 185 19.37 0.85 -29.85
N ARG A 186 19.31 1.20 -31.15
CA ARG A 186 18.25 2.04 -31.71
C ARG A 186 16.88 1.34 -31.64
N CYS A 187 16.81 0.06 -31.99
CA CYS A 187 15.60 -0.75 -31.87
C CYS A 187 15.14 -0.89 -30.42
N GLY A 188 16.06 -1.09 -29.47
CA GLY A 188 15.74 -1.14 -28.04
C GLY A 188 15.18 0.18 -27.52
N TYR A 189 15.82 1.30 -27.84
CA TYR A 189 15.36 2.64 -27.44
C TYR A 189 13.96 2.97 -27.99
N TRP A 190 13.74 2.74 -29.28
CA TRP A 190 12.43 2.96 -29.89
C TRP A 190 11.40 1.96 -29.38
N GLY A 191 11.79 0.69 -29.23
CA GLY A 191 10.93 -0.37 -28.72
C GLY A 191 10.39 -0.07 -27.33
N GLU A 192 11.23 0.42 -26.40
CA GLU A 192 10.79 0.82 -25.06
C GLU A 192 9.77 1.95 -25.11
N ARG A 193 10.01 2.98 -25.94
CA ARG A 193 9.07 4.10 -26.11
C ARG A 193 7.75 3.64 -26.71
N VAL A 194 7.79 2.81 -27.75
CA VAL A 194 6.61 2.25 -28.39
C VAL A 194 5.83 1.38 -27.40
N TYR A 195 6.52 0.55 -26.62
CA TYR A 195 5.90 -0.26 -25.56
C TYR A 195 5.21 0.61 -24.51
N ARG A 196 5.88 1.66 -23.99
CA ARG A 196 5.28 2.58 -23.00
C ARG A 196 4.05 3.30 -23.56
N ILE A 197 4.12 3.77 -24.82
CA ILE A 197 2.98 4.39 -25.51
C ILE A 197 1.85 3.38 -25.69
N ALA A 198 2.16 2.14 -26.08
CA ALA A 198 1.17 1.08 -26.25
C ALA A 198 0.51 0.69 -24.91
N CYS A 199 1.26 0.63 -23.82
CA CYS A 199 0.73 0.41 -22.47
C CYS A 199 -0.20 1.55 -22.03
N LEU A 200 0.19 2.80 -22.26
CA LEU A 200 -0.65 3.96 -21.96
C LEU A 200 -1.94 3.94 -22.77
N PHE A 201 -1.84 3.64 -24.06
CA PHE A 201 -3.00 3.51 -24.93
C PHE A 201 -3.91 2.35 -24.49
N ASN A 202 -3.34 1.19 -24.12
CA ASN A 202 -4.07 0.07 -23.56
C ASN A 202 -4.82 0.45 -22.28
N PHE A 203 -4.17 1.19 -21.39
CA PHE A 203 -4.77 1.65 -20.15
C PHE A 203 -5.94 2.61 -20.39
N VAL A 204 -5.82 3.55 -21.34
CA VAL A 204 -6.95 4.43 -21.73
C VAL A 204 -8.11 3.60 -22.28
N LEU A 205 -7.83 2.61 -23.12
CA LEU A 205 -8.87 1.70 -23.63
C LEU A 205 -9.47 0.84 -22.51
N PHE A 206 -8.68 0.42 -21.53
CA PHE A 206 -9.18 -0.26 -20.33
C PHE A 206 -10.12 0.65 -19.52
N LEU A 207 -9.80 1.93 -19.37
CA LEU A 207 -10.69 2.90 -18.72
C LEU A 207 -11.97 3.16 -19.52
N TYR A 208 -11.97 2.96 -20.84
CA TYR A 208 -13.16 3.11 -21.67
C TYR A 208 -14.04 1.84 -21.66
N ASP A 209 -13.47 0.65 -21.86
CA ASP A 209 -14.19 -0.61 -22.04
C ASP A 209 -14.16 -1.52 -20.80
N GLY A 210 -13.04 -1.59 -20.07
CA GLY A 210 -12.86 -2.44 -18.88
C GLY A 210 -12.60 -3.92 -19.15
N THR A 211 -12.05 -4.27 -20.32
CA THR A 211 -11.88 -5.66 -20.78
C THR A 211 -10.53 -6.28 -20.40
N TYR A 212 -9.43 -5.59 -20.72
CA TYR A 212 -8.06 -6.07 -20.54
C TYR A 212 -7.25 -5.06 -19.74
N LEU A 213 -6.69 -5.46 -18.60
CA LEU A 213 -5.96 -4.57 -17.71
C LEU A 213 -4.58 -4.24 -18.27
N SER A 214 -3.81 -5.27 -18.65
CA SER A 214 -2.46 -5.11 -19.19
C SER A 214 -2.38 -5.30 -20.71
N LEU A 215 -1.35 -4.72 -21.34
CA LEU A 215 -1.05 -4.95 -22.75
C LEU A 215 -0.76 -6.43 -23.01
N VAL A 216 -0.14 -7.11 -22.05
CA VAL A 216 0.19 -8.53 -22.13
C VAL A 216 -1.07 -9.38 -22.21
N GLU A 217 -2.04 -9.14 -21.32
CA GLU A 217 -3.36 -9.80 -21.37
C GLU A 217 -4.05 -9.61 -22.71
N ARG A 218 -3.99 -8.39 -23.26
CA ARG A 218 -4.60 -8.08 -24.56
C ARG A 218 -3.93 -8.82 -25.72
N ILE A 219 -2.60 -8.90 -25.73
CA ILE A 219 -1.86 -9.65 -26.75
C ILE A 219 -2.23 -11.13 -26.67
N VAL A 220 -2.32 -11.69 -25.47
CA VAL A 220 -2.67 -13.10 -25.24
C VAL A 220 -4.15 -13.37 -25.52
N GLY A 221 -5.04 -12.38 -25.36
CA GLY A 221 -6.48 -12.58 -25.38
C GLY A 221 -6.99 -13.23 -24.09
N ALA A 222 -6.30 -12.98 -22.96
CA ALA A 222 -6.69 -13.46 -21.64
C ALA A 222 -7.56 -12.42 -20.95
N ARG A 223 -8.86 -12.71 -20.79
CA ARG A 223 -9.79 -11.79 -20.12
C ARG A 223 -10.12 -12.25 -18.72
N LEU A 224 -10.24 -11.29 -17.80
CA LEU A 224 -10.78 -11.53 -16.46
C LEU A 224 -12.31 -11.57 -16.49
N VAL A 225 -12.87 -12.69 -16.05
CA VAL A 225 -14.32 -12.91 -15.94
C VAL A 225 -14.65 -13.34 -14.51
N TYR A 226 -15.86 -13.06 -14.04
CA TYR A 226 -16.31 -13.56 -12.74
C TYR A 226 -16.34 -15.09 -12.73
N ARG A 227 -15.75 -15.69 -11.69
CA ARG A 227 -15.75 -17.14 -11.50
C ARG A 227 -17.15 -17.64 -11.15
N ASP A 228 -17.73 -17.07 -10.10
CA ASP A 228 -19.07 -17.41 -9.64
C ASP A 228 -20.01 -16.20 -9.74
N LEU A 229 -20.98 -16.25 -10.64
CA LEU A 229 -21.98 -15.18 -10.81
C LEU A 229 -22.94 -15.07 -9.61
N SER A 230 -23.10 -16.17 -8.88
CA SER A 230 -23.94 -16.24 -7.67
C SER A 230 -23.22 -15.79 -6.41
N ALA A 231 -21.91 -15.52 -6.47
CA ALA A 231 -21.18 -15.02 -5.31
C ALA A 231 -21.71 -13.64 -4.94
N LYS A 232 -22.21 -13.51 -3.71
CA LYS A 232 -22.67 -12.24 -3.16
C LYS A 232 -21.48 -11.28 -3.18
N ARG A 233 -21.57 -10.21 -3.99
CA ARG A 233 -20.55 -9.17 -4.15
C ARG A 233 -20.13 -8.64 -2.76
N MET A 234 -19.05 -9.17 -2.21
CA MET A 234 -18.40 -8.60 -1.03
C MET A 234 -17.39 -7.58 -1.56
N VAL A 235 -17.77 -6.31 -1.55
CA VAL A 235 -16.81 -5.23 -1.79
C VAL A 235 -15.88 -5.22 -0.57
N SER A 236 -14.60 -5.55 -0.77
CA SER A 236 -13.61 -5.56 0.29
C SER A 236 -13.25 -4.11 0.66
N PHE A 237 -14.01 -3.53 1.59
CA PHE A 237 -13.74 -2.18 2.11
C PHE A 237 -12.52 -2.13 3.05
N GLU A 238 -11.73 -3.20 3.17
CA GLU A 238 -10.67 -3.28 4.18
C GLU A 238 -9.62 -2.17 4.00
N PHE A 239 -9.17 -1.92 2.76
CA PHE A 239 -8.19 -0.87 2.49
C PHE A 239 -8.80 0.54 2.69
N LEU A 240 -10.03 0.76 2.21
CA LEU A 240 -10.75 2.01 2.45
C LEU A 240 -10.93 2.27 3.95
N ASN A 241 -11.35 1.26 4.71
CA ASN A 241 -11.57 1.34 6.14
C ASN A 241 -10.27 1.57 6.90
N ARG A 242 -9.15 0.94 6.50
CA ARG A 242 -7.83 1.19 7.12
C ARG A 242 -7.36 2.62 6.90
N GLN A 243 -7.51 3.14 5.68
CA GLN A 243 -7.10 4.51 5.35
C GLN A 243 -7.97 5.55 6.07
N LEU A 244 -9.28 5.32 6.13
CA LEU A 244 -10.23 6.18 6.84
C LEU A 244 -9.89 6.19 8.34
N VAL A 245 -9.68 5.03 8.96
CA VAL A 245 -9.32 4.94 10.38
C VAL A 245 -8.02 5.67 10.67
N TRP A 246 -6.97 5.48 9.86
CA TRP A 246 -5.68 6.11 10.13
C TRP A 246 -5.73 7.63 9.95
N GLN A 247 -6.42 8.11 8.91
CA GLN A 247 -6.53 9.54 8.65
C GLN A 247 -7.29 10.25 9.78
N GLU A 248 -8.47 9.75 10.15
CA GLU A 248 -9.26 10.29 11.27
C GLU A 248 -8.49 10.21 12.60
N PHE A 249 -7.75 9.12 12.83
CA PHE A 249 -6.93 8.95 14.02
C PHE A 249 -5.78 9.96 14.10
N THR A 250 -5.09 10.22 12.98
CA THR A 250 -4.01 11.23 12.94
C THR A 250 -4.54 12.64 13.11
N GLU A 251 -5.72 12.95 12.58
CA GLU A 251 -6.37 14.24 12.77
C GLU A 251 -6.74 14.46 14.24
N LEU A 252 -7.33 13.43 14.89
CA LEU A 252 -7.59 13.43 16.32
C LEU A 252 -6.32 13.58 17.15
N LEU A 253 -5.23 12.90 16.80
CA LEU A 253 -3.94 13.05 17.50
C LEU A 253 -3.35 14.46 17.34
N LEU A 254 -3.46 15.07 16.16
CA LEU A 254 -3.02 16.45 15.93
C LEU A 254 -3.84 17.45 16.76
N PHE A 255 -5.14 17.21 16.96
CA PHE A 255 -5.96 18.01 17.88
C PHE A 255 -5.61 17.77 19.35
N LEU A 256 -5.25 16.54 19.73
CA LEU A 256 -4.83 16.20 21.08
C LEU A 256 -3.40 16.65 21.40
N TRP A 257 -2.54 16.84 20.39
CA TRP A 257 -1.13 17.21 20.57
C TRP A 257 -0.95 18.55 21.32
N PRO A 258 -1.65 19.65 20.96
CA PRO A 258 -1.66 20.87 21.75
C PRO A 258 -2.16 20.66 23.20
N LEU A 259 -3.17 19.80 23.40
CA LEU A 259 -3.74 19.53 24.72
C LEU A 259 -2.78 18.76 25.64
N LEU A 260 -2.01 17.83 25.07
CA LEU A 260 -0.93 17.11 25.76
C LEU A 260 0.25 18.03 26.12
N SER A 261 0.47 19.09 25.33
CA SER A 261 1.51 20.09 25.61
C SER A 261 1.13 21.05 26.75
N SER A 262 -0.16 21.09 27.14
CA SER A 262 -0.66 21.98 28.17
C SER A 262 -0.01 21.69 29.53
N ASN A 263 0.37 22.75 30.24
CA ASN A 263 1.07 22.64 31.52
C ASN A 263 0.18 22.01 32.61
N LEU A 264 -1.14 22.03 32.44
CA LEU A 264 -2.12 21.37 33.30
C LEU A 264 -2.02 19.85 33.21
N VAL A 265 -1.98 19.28 31.99
CA VAL A 265 -1.79 17.83 31.79
C VAL A 265 -0.43 17.41 32.34
N LYS A 266 0.62 18.20 32.13
CA LYS A 266 1.96 17.96 32.68
C LYS A 266 2.03 18.05 34.21
N GLN A 267 1.10 18.74 34.87
CA GLN A 267 1.01 18.80 36.33
C GLN A 267 0.20 17.61 36.85
N LEU A 268 -0.95 17.31 36.24
CA LEU A 268 -1.79 16.15 36.58
C LEU A 268 -1.05 14.82 36.40
N PHE A 269 -0.30 14.65 35.32
CA PHE A 269 0.50 13.44 35.09
C PHE A 269 1.63 13.29 36.11
N ARG A 270 2.20 14.42 36.59
CA ARG A 270 3.25 14.44 37.62
C ARG A 270 2.70 14.14 39.01
N ASP A 271 1.50 14.63 39.31
CA ASP A 271 0.79 14.32 40.53
C ASP A 271 0.34 12.85 40.57
N MET A 272 -0.04 12.27 39.42
CA MET A 272 -0.34 10.84 39.27
C MET A 272 0.89 9.93 39.42
N ILE A 273 2.03 10.31 38.84
CA ILE A 273 3.29 9.54 38.92
C ILE A 273 3.95 9.64 40.32
N GLY A 274 3.39 10.48 41.21
CA GLY A 274 3.78 10.57 42.60
C GLY A 274 5.06 11.38 42.80
N LYS A 275 4.93 12.47 43.56
CA LYS A 275 6.03 13.40 43.94
C LYS A 275 7.25 12.69 44.55
N LYS A 276 7.09 11.46 45.06
CA LYS A 276 8.15 10.67 45.71
C LYS A 276 9.09 9.95 44.73
N PHE A 277 8.70 9.69 43.47
CA PHE A 277 9.52 8.89 42.56
C PHE A 277 10.58 9.73 41.82
N VAL A 278 10.28 10.99 41.50
CA VAL A 278 11.15 11.84 40.66
C VAL A 278 12.23 12.58 41.46
N TYR A 279 12.00 12.90 42.74
CA TYR A 279 12.93 13.69 43.58
C TYR A 279 13.82 12.86 44.51
N ARG A 280 14.06 11.57 44.19
CA ARG A 280 14.98 10.73 44.97
C ARG A 280 16.48 11.04 44.73
N GLY A 281 16.81 11.83 43.70
CA GLY A 281 18.18 12.07 43.24
C GLY A 281 18.87 13.37 43.67
N THR A 282 18.27 14.25 44.47
CA THR A 282 18.83 15.58 44.80
C THR A 282 19.36 15.75 46.22
N ARG A 283 19.79 14.66 46.88
CA ARG A 283 20.35 14.72 48.25
C ARG A 283 21.78 15.26 48.34
N ASP A 284 22.49 15.43 47.23
CA ASP A 284 23.92 15.79 47.24
C ASP A 284 24.22 17.23 46.78
N ILE A 285 23.30 18.18 47.01
CA ILE A 285 23.53 19.59 46.63
C ILE A 285 23.91 20.40 47.89
N PRO A 286 25.17 20.88 48.02
CA PRO A 286 25.61 21.68 49.17
C PRO A 286 24.70 22.89 49.40
N ALA A 287 24.39 23.25 50.65
CA ALA A 287 23.45 24.33 50.98
C ALA A 287 23.82 25.68 50.33
N ASP A 288 25.13 25.92 50.16
CA ASP A 288 25.68 27.17 49.61
C ASP A 288 25.83 27.15 48.07
N ALA A 289 25.37 26.10 47.41
CA ALA A 289 25.42 25.97 45.95
C ALA A 289 24.10 26.34 45.28
N CYS A 290 24.16 26.95 44.09
CA CYS A 290 22.99 27.04 43.21
C CYS A 290 22.57 25.64 42.72
N PRO A 291 21.32 25.20 42.88
CA PRO A 291 20.87 23.86 42.45
C PRO A 291 21.06 23.58 40.94
N ILE A 292 20.91 24.62 40.11
CA ILE A 292 20.96 24.49 38.64
C ILE A 292 22.42 24.45 38.14
N CYS A 293 23.23 25.45 38.52
CA CYS A 293 24.59 25.61 37.97
C CYS A 293 25.71 25.16 38.92
N ARG A 294 25.37 24.72 40.14
CA ARG A 294 26.28 24.24 41.19
C ARG A 294 27.40 25.20 41.61
N CYS A 295 27.25 26.49 41.31
CA CYS A 295 28.23 27.51 41.67
C CYS A 295 28.12 27.85 43.17
N VAL A 296 29.26 27.91 43.86
CA VAL A 296 29.41 28.24 45.28
C VAL A 296 30.38 29.44 45.39
N PRO A 297 29.97 30.60 45.93
CA PRO A 297 28.59 31.00 46.23
C PRO A 297 27.78 31.34 44.96
N PRO A 298 26.44 31.37 45.03
CA PRO A 298 25.58 31.69 43.89
C PRO A 298 25.81 33.14 43.42
N LYS A 299 25.94 33.34 42.10
CA LYS A 299 26.08 34.67 41.50
C LYS A 299 24.77 35.45 41.62
N MET A 300 24.81 36.60 42.30
CA MET A 300 23.62 37.42 42.63
C MET A 300 22.52 36.56 43.27
N PRO A 301 22.66 36.19 44.56
CA PRO A 301 21.79 35.21 45.19
C PRO A 301 20.35 35.73 45.31
N HIS A 302 19.40 34.93 44.84
CA HIS A 302 17.97 35.16 44.96
C HIS A 302 17.29 33.94 45.58
N LEU A 303 16.23 34.20 46.34
CA LEU A 303 15.40 33.19 47.00
C LEU A 303 14.21 32.84 46.11
N ALA A 304 13.98 31.55 45.92
CA ALA A 304 12.76 31.01 45.33
C ALA A 304 11.62 31.06 46.36
N ARG A 305 10.50 31.71 46.06
CA ARG A 305 9.31 31.74 46.94
C ARG A 305 8.28 30.70 46.51
N PRO A 306 7.68 29.93 47.43
CA PRO A 306 7.72 30.08 48.89
C PRO A 306 8.86 29.36 49.63
N CYS A 307 9.56 28.41 48.98
CA CYS A 307 10.47 27.47 49.67
C CYS A 307 11.74 28.08 50.28
N GLY A 308 12.15 29.29 49.89
CA GLY A 308 13.28 30.01 50.47
C GLY A 308 14.67 29.52 50.02
N HIS A 309 14.76 28.62 49.03
CA HIS A 309 16.05 28.12 48.54
C HIS A 309 16.78 29.14 47.67
N THR A 310 18.11 29.20 47.80
CA THR A 310 19.00 30.14 47.09
C THR A 310 19.40 29.64 45.70
N TYR A 311 19.34 30.54 44.73
CA TYR A 311 19.74 30.34 43.34
C TYR A 311 20.52 31.55 42.81
N CYS A 312 21.27 31.37 41.73
CA CYS A 312 21.75 32.50 40.92
C CYS A 312 20.55 33.19 40.25
N TYR A 313 20.58 34.52 40.14
CA TYR A 313 19.53 35.31 39.47
C TYR A 313 19.15 34.73 38.09
N TYR A 314 20.14 34.59 37.20
CA TYR A 314 19.92 34.12 35.82
C TYR A 314 19.39 32.69 35.74
N CYS A 315 19.87 31.81 36.63
CA CYS A 315 19.41 30.43 36.66
C CYS A 315 17.93 30.35 37.08
N LEU A 316 17.54 31.09 38.11
CA LEU A 316 16.17 31.10 38.59
C LEU A 316 15.22 31.82 37.61
N SER A 317 15.66 32.94 37.01
CA SER A 317 14.86 33.66 36.01
C SER A 317 14.63 32.82 34.75
N TRP A 318 15.65 32.11 34.26
CA TRP A 318 15.52 31.22 33.11
C TRP A 318 14.60 30.04 33.44
N ALA A 319 14.77 29.43 34.61
CA ALA A 319 13.91 28.35 35.06
C ALA A 319 12.43 28.77 35.15
N MET A 320 12.15 29.99 35.61
CA MET A 320 10.80 30.54 35.71
C MET A 320 10.14 30.92 34.37
N GLN A 321 10.88 30.98 33.25
CA GLN A 321 10.27 31.14 31.93
C GLN A 321 9.42 29.93 31.54
N SER A 322 9.74 28.76 32.11
CA SER A 322 8.88 27.58 32.04
C SER A 322 7.74 27.71 33.06
N PHE A 323 6.50 27.80 32.60
CA PHE A 323 5.33 27.87 33.48
C PHE A 323 5.29 26.70 34.47
N GLY A 324 5.35 27.01 35.77
CA GLY A 324 5.23 26.02 36.85
C GLY A 324 6.55 25.32 37.22
N TYR A 325 7.69 26.01 37.17
CA TYR A 325 8.96 25.46 37.68
C TYR A 325 8.87 25.04 39.15
N CYS A 326 9.37 23.85 39.46
CA CYS A 326 9.48 23.33 40.82
C CYS A 326 10.93 23.38 41.29
N CYS A 327 11.13 23.77 42.55
CA CYS A 327 12.45 23.85 43.16
C CYS A 327 13.11 22.46 43.19
N GLU A 328 14.32 22.35 42.65
CA GLU A 328 15.10 21.11 42.62
C GLU A 328 15.52 20.58 44.00
N ARG A 329 15.49 21.42 45.05
CA ARG A 329 15.81 21.01 46.43
C ARG A 329 14.63 20.40 47.20
N CYS A 330 13.42 20.94 47.02
CA CYS A 330 12.25 20.56 47.83
C CYS A 330 11.04 20.11 47.01
N GLY A 331 11.04 20.32 45.70
CA GLY A 331 9.93 20.01 44.81
C GLY A 331 8.78 21.03 44.83
N ASP A 332 8.85 22.09 45.64
CA ASP A 332 7.80 23.12 45.70
C ASP A 332 7.76 23.99 44.45
N THR A 333 6.56 24.32 43.98
CA THR A 333 6.37 25.22 42.84
C THR A 333 6.83 26.63 43.19
N VAL A 334 7.81 27.13 42.44
CA VAL A 334 8.33 28.49 42.61
C VAL A 334 7.35 29.47 41.97
N ARG A 335 6.75 30.33 42.78
CA ARG A 335 5.77 31.34 42.36
C ARG A 335 6.36 32.74 42.23
N GLY A 336 7.56 32.97 42.78
CA GLY A 336 8.19 34.29 42.78
C GLY A 336 9.67 34.23 43.11
N ILE A 337 10.37 35.32 42.79
CA ILE A 337 11.79 35.52 43.07
C ILE A 337 11.96 36.72 44.00
N SER A 338 12.77 36.59 45.05
CA SER A 338 13.09 37.71 45.96
C SER A 338 14.60 37.80 46.18
N ARG A 339 15.16 39.01 46.20
CA ARG A 339 16.58 39.22 46.52
C ARG A 339 16.88 38.79 47.96
N VAL A 340 18.05 38.20 48.18
CA VAL A 340 18.58 38.00 49.54
C VAL A 340 18.92 39.40 50.09
N GLY A 341 18.29 39.79 51.21
CA GLY A 341 18.56 41.07 51.87
C GLY A 341 19.98 41.13 52.47
N PRO A 342 20.49 42.32 52.83
CA PRO A 342 21.80 42.44 53.45
C PRO A 342 21.85 41.65 54.77
N VAL A 343 22.92 40.88 54.97
CA VAL A 343 23.17 40.08 56.18
C VAL A 343 23.43 41.06 57.33
N THR A 344 22.50 41.18 58.28
CA THR A 344 22.75 41.89 59.54
C THR A 344 23.69 41.04 60.38
N HIS A 345 24.99 41.36 60.40
CA HIS A 345 25.90 40.81 61.39
C HIS A 345 25.54 41.41 62.75
N ALA A 346 24.85 40.65 63.60
CA ALA A 346 24.76 40.96 65.01
C ALA A 346 26.14 40.72 65.64
N SER A 347 26.86 41.78 65.98
CA SER A 347 28.13 41.70 66.71
C SER A 347 27.90 41.03 68.07
N PRO A 348 28.75 40.07 68.50
CA PRO A 348 28.65 39.52 69.84
C PRO A 348 29.06 40.59 70.87
N ASN A 349 28.22 40.79 71.88
CA ASN A 349 28.52 41.63 73.05
C ASN A 349 29.80 41.13 73.73
N ILE A 350 30.85 41.95 73.72
CA ILE A 350 32.01 41.78 74.59
C ILE A 350 31.65 42.48 75.91
N ARG A 351 31.57 41.71 76.99
CA ARG A 351 31.51 42.20 78.37
C ARG A 351 32.83 41.91 79.05
#